data_AF-A0A7L1D9G6-F1
#
_entry.id   AF-A0A7L1D9G6-F1
#
_cell.length_a   1.000
_cell.length_b   1.000
_cell.length_c   1.000
_cell.angle_alpha   90.00
_cell.angle_beta   90.00
_cell.angle_gamma   90.00
#
_symmetry.space_group_name_H-M   'P 1'
#
loop_
_entity.id
_entity.type
_entity.pdbx_description
1 polymer ?
#
loop_
_entity_poly.entity_id
_entity_poly.type
_entity_poly.pdbx_seq_one_letter_code
_entity_poly.pdbx_strand_id
1 'polypeptide(L)' 'INAIFCTLLLSTFLRTILTIIKFLMAQTNPDSEKLSPYECEFDPLGSAQLPFSICFFLVAILFLLFDLEITLLLPL' A
#
# COMPACT_ATOMS: atom_id res chain seq x y z
N ILE A 1 -11.74 -25.51 -13.40
CA ILE A 1 -11.47 -24.33 -12.53
C ILE A 1 -10.47 -24.78 -11.47
N ASN A 2 -9.28 -24.18 -11.46
CA ASN A 2 -8.12 -24.71 -10.73
C ASN A 2 -8.25 -24.43 -9.22
N ALA A 3 -7.76 -25.33 -8.35
CA ALA A 3 -7.86 -25.18 -6.89
C ALA A 3 -7.20 -23.87 -6.40
N ILE A 4 -6.09 -23.48 -7.02
CA ILE A 4 -5.37 -22.22 -6.73
C ILE A 4 -6.22 -20.99 -7.06
N PHE A 5 -6.98 -21.05 -8.16
CA PHE A 5 -7.87 -19.96 -8.54
C PHE A 5 -9.02 -19.81 -7.53
N CYS A 6 -9.56 -20.93 -7.05
CA CYS A 6 -10.58 -20.92 -6.00
C CYS A 6 -10.07 -20.33 -4.67
N THR A 7 -8.84 -20.65 -4.24
CA THR A 7 -8.29 -20.11 -2.98
C THR A 7 -8.03 -18.61 -3.07
N LEU A 8 -7.53 -18.12 -4.21
CA LEU A 8 -7.34 -16.68 -4.43
C LEU A 8 -8.67 -15.92 -4.36
N LEU A 9 -9.71 -16.39 -5.06
CA LEU A 9 -11.04 -15.78 -5.03
C LEU A 9 -11.66 -15.78 -3.64
N LEU A 10 -11.53 -16.90 -2.91
CA LEU A 10 -12.07 -17.00 -1.55
C LEU A 10 -11.36 -16.03 -0.60
N SER A 11 -10.03 -15.93 -0.69
CA SER A 11 -9.24 -15.05 0.18
C SER A 11 -9.54 -13.56 -0.04
N THR A 12 -9.71 -13.13 -1.29
CA THR A 12 -10.06 -11.73 -1.59
C THR A 12 -11.47 -11.42 -1.14
N PHE A 13 -12.43 -12.33 -1.36
CA PHE A 13 -13.81 -12.19 -0.93
C PHE A 13 -13.95 -12.10 0.60
N LEU A 14 -13.23 -12.93 1.36
CA LEU A 14 -13.23 -12.85 2.83
C LEU A 14 -12.69 -11.50 3.33
N ARG A 15 -11.60 -11.00 2.72
CA ARG A 15 -11.02 -9.70 3.11
C ARG A 15 -11.97 -8.53 2.84
N THR A 16 -12.67 -8.53 1.71
CA THR A 16 -13.63 -7.47 1.38
C THR A 16 -14.82 -7.50 2.32
N ILE A 17 -15.39 -8.67 2.61
CA ILE A 17 -16.50 -8.82 3.58
C ILE A 17 -16.10 -8.28 4.95
N LEU A 18 -14.94 -8.69 5.47
CA LEU A 18 -14.48 -8.23 6.79
C LEU A 18 -14.28 -6.71 6.83
N THR A 19 -13.80 -6.12 5.74
CA THR A 19 -13.63 -4.66 5.62
C THR A 19 -14.98 -3.95 5.60
N ILE A 20 -15.97 -4.49 4.88
CA ILE A 20 -17.34 -3.94 4.81
C ILE A 20 -18.01 -4.02 6.19
N ILE A 21 -17.90 -5.15 6.88
CA ILE A 21 -18.45 -5.32 8.23
C ILE A 21 -17.81 -4.31 9.18
N LYS A 22 -16.47 -4.14 9.14
CA LYS A 22 -15.79 -3.13 9.95
C LYS A 22 -16.29 -1.73 9.65
N PHE A 23 -16.46 -1.38 8.37
CA PHE A 23 -16.96 -0.07 7.98
C PHE A 23 -18.39 0.16 8.47
N LEU A 24 -19.26 -0.84 8.38
CA LEU A 24 -20.66 -0.74 8.81
C LEU A 24 -20.79 -0.64 10.34
N MET A 25 -19.93 -1.35 11.09
CA MET A 25 -19.92 -1.35 12.55
C MET A 25 -19.10 -0.21 13.16
N ALA A 26 -18.26 0.45 12.38
CA ALA A 26 -17.47 1.58 12.85
C ALA A 26 -18.37 2.78 13.10
N GLN A 27 -18.54 3.14 14.36
CA GLN A 27 -19.16 4.41 14.72
C GLN A 27 -18.16 5.53 14.41
N THR A 28 -18.32 6.17 13.26
CA THR A 28 -17.46 7.28 12.83
C THR A 28 -17.88 8.56 13.55
N ASN A 29 -17.13 8.96 14.58
CA ASN A 29 -17.13 10.34 15.09
C ASN A 29 -15.86 11.03 14.55
N PRO A 30 -15.93 11.64 13.35
CA PRO A 30 -14.79 12.33 12.75
C PRO A 30 -14.54 13.65 13.49
N ASP A 31 -13.53 13.67 14.34
CA ASP A 31 -12.99 14.91 14.91
C ASP A 31 -11.82 15.41 14.05
N SER A 32 -11.69 16.73 13.89
CA SER A 32 -10.62 17.33 13.06
C SER A 32 -9.21 16.88 13.48
N GLU A 33 -9.00 16.67 14.79
CA GLU A 33 -7.73 16.21 15.37
C GLU A 33 -7.47 14.71 15.13
N LYS A 34 -8.50 13.91 14.83
CA LYS A 34 -8.37 12.50 14.46
C LYS A 34 -8.14 12.31 12.96
N LEU A 35 -8.55 13.30 12.16
CA LEU A 35 -8.39 13.30 10.71
C LEU A 35 -7.08 13.97 10.26
N SER A 36 -6.42 14.74 11.13
CA SER A 36 -5.11 15.31 10.84
C SER A 36 -4.00 14.24 10.87
N PRO A 37 -2.97 14.37 10.01
CA PRO A 37 -1.77 13.55 10.10
C PRO A 37 -1.16 13.59 11.50
N TYR A 38 -0.85 12.42 12.07
CA TYR A 38 -0.17 12.34 13.35
C TYR A 38 1.32 12.60 13.18
N GLU A 39 1.78 13.78 13.60
CA GLU A 39 3.18 14.10 13.82
C GLU A 39 3.32 14.39 15.31
N CYS A 40 3.90 13.47 16.08
CA CYS A 40 4.04 13.54 17.54
C CYS A 40 4.21 14.99 18.05
N GLU A 41 3.13 15.59 18.55
CA GLU A 41 3.03 16.94 19.15
C GLU A 41 3.20 18.16 18.23
N PHE A 42 3.33 18.01 16.91
CA PHE A 42 3.43 19.13 15.98
C PHE A 42 2.33 19.09 14.91
N ASP A 43 1.77 20.25 14.59
CA ASP A 43 0.88 20.37 13.42
C ASP A 43 1.69 20.12 12.15
N PRO A 44 1.14 19.36 11.17
CA PRO A 44 1.86 19.01 9.96
C PRO A 44 2.33 20.28 9.24
N LEU A 45 3.65 20.44 9.15
CA LEU A 45 4.31 21.55 8.45
C LEU A 45 4.26 21.27 6.94
N GLY A 46 3.07 21.39 6.36
CA GLY A 46 2.82 21.22 4.93
C GLY A 46 2.53 19.79 4.50
N SER A 47 2.68 19.50 3.20
CA SER A 47 2.39 18.19 2.63
C SER A 47 3.50 17.18 2.95
N ALA A 48 3.14 15.92 3.22
CA ALA A 48 4.07 14.79 3.35
C ALA A 48 4.89 14.47 2.07
N GLN A 49 4.70 15.25 0.99
CA GLN A 49 5.50 15.22 -0.22
C GLN A 49 6.82 15.96 -0.01
N LEU A 50 7.67 15.38 0.84
CA LEU A 50 9.05 15.82 0.96
C LEU A 50 9.86 15.18 -0.18
N PRO A 51 10.82 15.92 -0.79
CA PRO A 51 11.72 15.35 -1.77
C PRO A 51 12.45 14.18 -1.11
N PHE A 52 12.16 12.98 -1.62
CA PHE A 52 12.75 11.75 -1.13
C PHE A 52 14.25 11.74 -1.42
N SER A 53 15.04 11.07 -0.58
CA SER A 53 16.49 11.06 -0.77
C SER A 53 16.84 10.42 -2.11
N ILE A 54 17.77 11.07 -2.84
CA ILE A 54 18.22 10.62 -4.17
C ILE A 54 18.76 9.17 -4.11
N CYS A 55 19.35 8.79 -2.97
CA CYS A 55 19.86 7.44 -2.75
C CYS A 55 18.78 6.37 -2.88
N PHE A 56 17.59 6.60 -2.33
CA PHE A 56 16.50 5.63 -2.45
C PHE A 56 15.90 5.59 -3.86
N PHE A 57 15.89 6.73 -4.56
CA PHE A 57 15.47 6.79 -5.96
C PHE A 57 16.41 5.98 -6.87
N LEU A 58 17.73 6.06 -6.63
CA LEU A 58 18.72 5.26 -7.35
C LEU A 58 18.53 3.75 -7.11
N VAL A 59 18.16 3.33 -5.90
CA VAL A 59 17.85 1.92 -5.60
C VAL A 59 16.64 1.44 -6.41
N ALA A 60 15.61 2.27 -6.59
CA ALA A 60 14.44 1.91 -7.40
C ALA A 60 14.77 1.76 -8.89
N ILE A 61 15.59 2.65 -9.46
CA ILE A 61 16.06 2.54 -10.85
C ILE A 61 16.93 1.29 -11.03
N LEU A 62 17.84 1.04 -10.09
CA LEU A 62 18.70 -0.14 -10.11
C LEU A 62 17.89 -1.44 -10.02
N PHE A 63 16.89 -1.49 -9.13
CA PHE A 63 15.95 -2.61 -9.03
C PHE A 63 15.21 -2.83 -10.35
N LEU A 64 14.70 -1.77 -10.98
CA LEU A 64 14.00 -1.87 -12.27
C LEU A 64 14.91 -2.41 -13.38
N LEU A 65 16.15 -1.94 -13.45
CA LEU A 65 17.12 -2.42 -14.43
C LEU A 65 17.46 -3.89 -14.21
N PHE A 66 17.71 -4.30 -12.96
CA PHE A 66 17.97 -5.70 -12.64
C PHE A 66 16.74 -6.61 -12.86
N ASP A 67 15.54 -6.16 -12.56
CA ASP A 67 14.31 -6.93 -12.82
C ASP A 67 14.07 -7.12 -14.32
N LEU A 68 14.36 -6.09 -15.12
CA LEU A 68 14.36 -6.18 -16.58
C LEU A 68 15.45 -7.15 -17.08
N GLU A 69 16.66 -7.09 -16.52
CA GLU A 69 17.75 -8.00 -16.88
C GLU A 69 17.40 -9.45 -16.51
N ILE A 70 16.81 -9.69 -15.33
CA ILE A 70 16.31 -11.02 -14.95
C ILE A 70 15.21 -11.46 -15.91
N THR A 71 14.27 -10.59 -16.26
CA THR A 71 13.20 -10.91 -17.23
C THR A 71 13.78 -11.26 -18.62
N LEU A 72 14.87 -10.63 -19.04
CA LEU A 72 15.57 -10.90 -20.31
C LEU A 72 16.51 -12.12 -20.22
N LEU A 73 17.10 -12.39 -19.05
CA LEU A 73 17.95 -13.57 -18.73
C LEU A 73 17.14 -14.81 -18.41
N LEU A 74 15.85 -14.64 -18.17
CA LEU A 74 14.83 -15.69 -18.10
C LEU A 74 14.08 -15.78 -19.44
N PRO A 75 14.73 -15.60 -20.62
CA PRO A 75 14.01 -15.52 -21.87
C PRO A 75 13.30 -16.86 -22.05
N LEU A 76 11.98 -16.80 -22.24
CA LEU A 76 11.20 -17.92 -22.81
C LEU A 76 11.27 -19.24 -22.02
#